data_AF-A0A510WSW9-F1
#
_entry.id   AF-A0A510WSW9-F1
#
_cell.length_a   1.000
_cell.length_b   1.000
_cell.length_c   1.000
_cell.angle_alpha   90.00
_cell.angle_beta   90.00
_cell.angle_gamma   90.00
#
_symmetry.space_group_name_H-M   'P 1'
#
loop_
_entity.id
_entity.type
_entity.pdbx_description
1 polymer ?
#
loop_
_entity_poly.entity_id
_entity_poly.type
_entity_poly.pdbx_seq_one_letter_code
_entity_poly.pdbx_strand_id
1 'polypeptide(L)'
;MADNQISETAQQVKTMISGTTDEKLAVIETLTRQRLARLLHLTDTTQIPVSFNDIVQDVMLKRFNRIGNEGYKSYSEAGEALTFPDSDFDEYQNEIDDYLNTTGNGKEQHARFYIY
;
A
#
# COMPACT_ATOMS: atom_id res chain seq x y z
N MET A 1 17.69 -34.65 5.97
CA MET A 1 16.75 -33.76 6.67
C MET A 1 16.61 -32.54 5.77
N ALA A 2 15.45 -32.35 5.14
CA ALA A 2 15.22 -31.18 4.29
C ALA A 2 14.99 -29.98 5.22
N ASP A 3 15.84 -28.97 5.12
CA ASP A 3 15.57 -27.66 5.69
C ASP A 3 14.25 -27.17 5.11
N ASN A 4 13.19 -27.19 5.92
CA ASN A 4 11.92 -26.61 5.54
C ASN A 4 12.08 -25.09 5.64
N GLN A 5 12.70 -24.48 4.62
CA GLN A 5 12.81 -23.03 4.55
C GLN A 5 11.41 -22.43 4.55
N ILE A 6 11.14 -21.62 5.57
CA ILE A 6 9.93 -20.81 5.67
C ILE A 6 9.91 -19.88 4.45
N SER A 7 8.78 -19.83 3.72
CA SER A 7 8.62 -18.92 2.58
C SER A 7 8.85 -17.46 2.99
N GLU A 8 9.35 -16.63 2.08
CA GLU A 8 9.60 -15.19 2.33
C GLU A 8 8.38 -14.48 2.95
N THR A 9 7.17 -14.75 2.43
CA THR A 9 5.92 -14.21 2.98
C THR A 9 5.72 -14.56 4.45
N ALA A 10 5.98 -15.81 4.82
CA ALA A 10 5.84 -16.25 6.21
C ALA A 10 6.93 -15.66 7.12
N GLN A 11 8.12 -15.41 6.57
CA GLN A 11 9.17 -14.69 7.30
C GLN A 11 8.80 -13.22 7.53
N GLN A 12 8.23 -12.54 6.52
CA GLN A 12 7.72 -11.17 6.67
C GLN A 12 6.60 -11.09 7.71
N VAL A 13 5.65 -12.04 7.70
CA VAL A 13 4.58 -12.12 8.71
C VAL A 13 5.17 -12.31 10.12
N LYS A 14 6.16 -13.20 10.28
CA LYS A 14 6.86 -13.38 11.55
C LYS A 14 7.52 -12.09 12.03
N THR A 15 8.19 -11.37 11.12
CA THR A 15 8.80 -10.06 11.42
C THR A 15 7.74 -9.04 11.87
N MET A 16 6.57 -9.00 11.24
CA MET A 16 5.49 -8.10 11.64
C MET A 16 5.00 -8.36 13.07
N ILE A 17 4.99 -9.63 13.51
CA ILE A 17 4.56 -10.01 14.86
C ILE A 17 5.66 -9.71 15.89
N SER A 18 6.87 -10.26 15.69
CA SER A 18 7.90 -10.31 16.74
C SER A 18 9.19 -9.54 16.42
N GLY A 19 9.28 -8.87 15.27
CA GLY A 19 10.45 -8.10 14.88
C GLY A 19 10.60 -6.80 15.65
N THR A 20 11.75 -6.15 15.50
CA THR A 20 12.03 -4.80 15.96
C THR A 20 11.23 -3.77 15.15
N THR A 21 11.14 -2.52 15.64
CA THR A 21 10.48 -1.42 14.93
C THR A 21 11.06 -1.24 13.53
N ASP A 22 12.39 -1.24 13.39
CA ASP A 22 13.06 -1.02 12.12
C ASP A 22 12.78 -2.15 11.12
N GLU A 23 12.78 -3.40 11.59
CA GLU A 23 12.45 -4.56 10.75
C GLU A 23 10.98 -4.53 10.30
N LYS A 24 10.06 -4.10 11.18
CA LYS A 24 8.65 -3.90 10.82
C LYS A 24 8.49 -2.81 9.78
N LEU A 25 9.15 -1.66 9.96
CA LEU A 25 9.11 -0.55 9.01
C LEU A 25 9.62 -0.97 7.63
N ALA A 26 10.69 -1.75 7.55
CA ALA A 26 11.20 -2.27 6.28
C ALA A 26 10.20 -3.19 5.56
N VAL A 27 9.51 -4.06 6.31
CA VAL A 27 8.45 -4.92 5.74
C VAL A 27 7.26 -4.08 5.27
N ILE A 28 6.81 -3.11 6.07
CA ILE A 28 5.70 -2.22 5.71
C ILE A 28 6.04 -1.41 4.47
N GLU A 29 7.25 -0.84 4.39
CA GLU A 29 7.70 -0.10 3.21
C GLU A 29 7.64 -0.98 1.96
N THR A 30 8.22 -2.18 2.04
CA THR A 30 8.27 -3.12 0.93
C THR A 30 6.86 -3.46 0.44
N LEU A 31 5.96 -3.83 1.34
CA LEU A 31 4.58 -4.17 1.00
C LEU A 31 3.77 -2.98 0.48
N THR A 32 4.05 -1.78 0.98
CA THR A 32 3.40 -0.54 0.55
C THR A 32 3.83 -0.15 -0.86
N ARG A 33 5.15 -0.13 -1.12
CA ARG A 33 5.70 0.12 -2.47
C ARG A 33 5.23 -0.94 -3.47
N GLN A 34 5.23 -2.22 -3.11
CA GLN A 34 4.72 -3.28 -3.98
C GLN A 34 3.22 -3.11 -4.31
N ARG A 35 2.40 -2.69 -3.34
CA ARG A 35 0.99 -2.42 -3.58
C ARG A 35 0.81 -1.22 -4.51
N LEU A 36 1.53 -0.13 -4.26
CA LEU A 36 1.49 1.06 -5.09
C LEU A 36 1.95 0.77 -6.52
N ALA A 37 3.05 0.03 -6.70
CA ALA A 37 3.53 -0.37 -8.03
C ALA A 37 2.45 -1.13 -8.82
N ARG A 38 1.72 -2.05 -8.17
CA ARG A 38 0.59 -2.74 -8.81
C ARG A 38 -0.55 -1.80 -9.19
N LEU A 39 -0.86 -0.81 -8.35
CA LEU A 39 -1.89 0.21 -8.65
C LEU A 39 -1.49 1.11 -9.82
N LEU A 40 -0.20 1.42 -9.94
CA LEU A 40 0.38 2.22 -11.02
C LEU A 40 0.70 1.41 -12.29
N HIS A 41 0.33 0.12 -12.33
CA HIS A 41 0.65 -0.82 -13.43
C HIS A 41 2.15 -0.90 -13.76
N LEU A 42 3.00 -0.77 -12.74
CA LEU A 42 4.46 -0.86 -12.86
C LEU A 42 4.94 -2.29 -12.65
N THR A 43 6.03 -2.65 -13.32
CA THR A 43 6.65 -3.99 -13.21
C THR A 43 7.53 -4.09 -11.96
N ASP A 44 8.08 -2.98 -11.49
CA ASP A 44 8.94 -2.91 -10.32
C ASP A 44 8.67 -1.64 -9.49
N THR A 45 8.83 -1.78 -8.18
CA THR A 45 8.87 -0.70 -7.19
C THR A 45 9.91 0.38 -7.45
N THR A 46 11.00 0.06 -8.16
CA THR A 46 12.03 1.04 -8.56
C THR A 46 11.52 2.07 -9.56
N GLN A 47 10.41 1.77 -10.25
CA GLN A 47 9.78 2.65 -11.24
C GLN A 47 8.77 3.62 -10.61
N ILE A 48 8.52 3.52 -9.29
CA ILE A 48 7.61 4.44 -8.60
C ILE A 48 8.21 5.85 -8.66
N PRO A 49 7.49 6.84 -9.19
CA PRO A 49 7.98 8.21 -9.24
C PRO A 49 8.24 8.78 -7.84
N VAL A 50 9.25 9.65 -7.74
CA VAL A 50 9.59 10.35 -6.49
C VAL A 50 8.42 11.16 -5.94
N SER A 51 7.51 11.63 -6.81
CA SER A 51 6.30 12.36 -6.44
C SER A 51 5.27 11.52 -5.66
N PHE A 52 5.45 10.21 -5.54
CA PHE A 52 4.60 9.34 -4.70
C PHE A 52 5.26 8.99 -3.35
N ASN A 53 6.44 9.52 -3.03
CA ASN A 53 7.12 9.19 -1.78
C ASN A 53 6.38 9.68 -0.54
N ASP A 54 5.70 10.82 -0.64
CA ASP A 54 4.79 11.35 0.39
C ASP A 54 3.60 10.41 0.63
N ILE A 55 2.97 9.93 -0.43
CA ILE A 55 1.89 8.93 -0.38
C ILE A 55 2.39 7.65 0.30
N VAL A 56 3.57 7.16 -0.08
CA VAL A 56 4.18 5.98 0.56
C VAL A 56 4.40 6.23 2.05
N GLN A 57 4.95 7.38 2.44
CA GLN A 57 5.21 7.73 3.84
C GLN A 57 3.92 7.77 4.67
N ASP A 58 2.87 8.42 4.17
CA ASP A 58 1.59 8.53 4.87
C ASP A 58 0.92 7.16 5.05
N VAL A 59 0.90 6.34 3.99
CA VAL A 59 0.35 4.98 4.04
C VAL A 59 1.16 4.10 5.01
N MET A 60 2.49 4.22 5.00
CA MET A 60 3.35 3.52 5.95
C MET A 60 3.02 3.88 7.40
N LEU A 61 2.83 5.16 7.69
CA LEU A 61 2.47 5.63 9.04
C LEU A 61 1.12 5.06 9.49
N LYS A 62 0.12 5.09 8.62
CA LYS A 62 -1.22 4.51 8.90
C LYS A 62 -1.15 3.01 9.17
N ARG A 63 -0.39 2.28 8.35
CA ARG A 63 -0.18 0.83 8.50
C ARG A 63 0.55 0.49 9.78
N PHE A 64 1.59 1.24 10.11
CA PHE A 64 2.34 1.07 11.35
C PHE A 64 1.45 1.30 12.57
N ASN A 65 0.63 2.36 12.57
CA ASN A 65 -0.32 2.65 13.66
C ASN A 65 -1.43 1.60 13.80
N ARG A 66 -1.70 0.82 12.74
CA ARG A 66 -2.68 -0.30 12.78
C ARG A 66 -2.09 -1.57 13.39
N ILE A 67 -0.75 -1.69 13.52
CA ILE A 67 -0.12 -2.87 14.14
C ILE A 67 -0.58 -2.99 15.59
N GLY A 68 -1.03 -4.20 15.97
CA GLY A 68 -1.63 -4.46 17.28
C GLY A 68 -3.15 -4.23 17.32
N ASN A 69 -3.74 -3.62 16.29
CA ASN A 69 -5.17 -3.39 16.14
C ASN A 69 -5.77 -4.14 14.93
N GLU A 70 -5.08 -5.16 14.42
CA GLU A 70 -5.36 -5.84 13.14
C GLU A 70 -6.78 -6.44 13.02
N GLY A 71 -7.46 -6.69 14.15
CA GLY A 71 -8.83 -7.22 14.20
C GLY A 71 -9.93 -6.16 14.36
N TYR A 72 -9.58 -4.88 14.54
CA TYR A 72 -10.54 -3.82 14.81
C TYR A 72 -10.72 -2.93 13.57
N LYS A 73 -11.96 -2.84 13.07
CA LYS A 73 -12.32 -1.82 12.06
C LYS A 73 -12.34 -0.41 12.65
N SER A 74 -12.58 -0.33 13.95
CA SER A 74 -12.49 0.89 14.75
C SER A 74 -11.96 0.58 16.14
N TYR A 75 -11.00 1.35 16.62
CA TYR A 75 -10.48 1.28 17.99
C TYR A 75 -10.86 2.56 18.73
N SER A 76 -11.32 2.44 19.98
CA SER A 76 -11.68 3.60 20.80
C SER A 76 -10.94 3.51 22.12
N GLU A 77 -9.98 4.40 22.33
CA GLU A 77 -9.28 4.55 23.62
C GLU A 77 -9.42 5.99 24.10
N ALA A 78 -9.68 6.16 25.40
CA ALA A 78 -9.77 7.47 26.05
C ALA A 78 -10.77 8.50 25.46
N GLY A 79 -11.70 8.08 24.60
CA GLY A 79 -12.71 8.95 23.98
C GLY A 79 -12.40 9.39 22.55
N GLU A 80 -11.25 8.99 21.99
CA GLU A 80 -10.93 9.17 20.57
C GLU A 80 -11.13 7.84 19.83
N ALA A 81 -11.92 7.88 18.75
CA ALA A 81 -12.18 6.72 17.90
C ALA A 81 -11.32 6.80 16.63
N LEU A 82 -10.46 5.81 16.43
CA LEU A 82 -9.72 5.60 15.19
C LEU A 82 -10.55 4.67 14.28
N THR A 83 -10.87 5.13 13.07
CA THR A 83 -11.55 4.33 12.04
C THR A 83 -10.58 4.04 10.91
N PHE A 84 -10.48 2.77 10.53
CA PHE A 84 -9.55 2.30 9.51
C PHE A 84 -10.27 2.09 8.18
N PRO A 85 -9.85 2.73 7.07
CA PRO A 85 -10.45 2.51 5.77
C PRO A 85 -10.16 1.09 5.25
N ASP A 86 -11.03 0.60 4.37
CA ASP A 86 -10.91 -0.72 3.75
C ASP A 86 -9.68 -0.80 2.82
N SER A 87 -9.26 0.32 2.22
CA SER A 87 -8.03 0.44 1.45
C SER A 87 -7.26 1.71 1.81
N ASP A 88 -5.96 1.55 2.07
CA ASP A 88 -5.07 2.66 2.47
C ASP A 88 -4.77 3.64 1.33
N PHE A 89 -5.14 3.31 0.09
CA PHE A 89 -4.85 4.12 -1.10
C PHE A 89 -6.06 4.86 -1.65
N ASP A 90 -7.25 4.70 -1.07
CA ASP A 90 -8.50 5.24 -1.62
C ASP A 90 -8.49 6.78 -1.70
N GLU A 91 -7.83 7.43 -0.74
CA GLU A 91 -7.69 8.90 -0.73
C GLU A 91 -6.75 9.44 -1.81
N TYR A 92 -5.88 8.58 -2.37
CA TYR A 92 -4.90 8.92 -3.41
C TYR A 92 -5.32 8.43 -4.80
N GLN A 93 -6.57 8.03 -4.96
CA GLN A 93 -7.07 7.46 -6.21
C GLN A 93 -6.97 8.48 -7.37
N ASN A 94 -7.16 9.76 -7.10
CA ASN A 94 -7.06 10.82 -8.12
C ASN A 94 -5.63 10.93 -8.65
N GLU A 95 -4.64 10.97 -7.77
CA GLU A 95 -3.21 11.05 -8.11
C GLU A 95 -2.75 9.82 -8.89
N ILE A 96 -3.25 8.64 -8.50
CA ILE A 96 -3.01 7.38 -9.20
C ILE A 96 -3.62 7.43 -10.61
N ASP A 97 -4.88 7.85 -10.74
CA ASP A 97 -5.58 7.92 -12.02
C ASP A 97 -4.94 8.95 -12.96
N ASP A 98 -4.57 10.12 -12.45
CA ASP A 98 -3.85 11.16 -13.21
C ASP A 98 -2.49 10.63 -13.72
N TYR A 99 -1.76 9.90 -12.89
CA TYR A 99 -0.51 9.26 -13.31
C TYR A 99 -0.72 8.20 -14.39
N LEU A 100 -1.74 7.35 -14.25
CA LEU A 100 -2.05 6.33 -15.24
C LEU A 100 -2.48 6.97 -16.58
N ASN A 101 -3.29 8.03 -16.54
CA ASN A 101 -3.74 8.74 -17.73
C ASN A 101 -2.58 9.40 -18.49
N THR A 102 -1.62 9.97 -17.77
CA THR A 102 -0.43 10.61 -18.38
C THR A 102 0.58 9.63 -18.95
N THR A 103 0.68 8.42 -18.37
CA THR A 103 1.61 7.38 -18.82
C THR A 103 1.06 6.45 -19.90
N GLY A 104 -0.21 6.64 -20.30
CA GLY A 104 -0.89 5.76 -21.26
C GLY A 104 -1.28 4.39 -20.69
N ASN A 105 -1.14 4.20 -19.37
CA ASN A 105 -1.57 3.01 -18.64
C ASN A 105 -2.97 3.15 -18.03
N GLY A 106 -3.63 4.29 -18.29
CA GLY A 106 -4.99 4.59 -17.88
C GLY A 106 -6.01 3.69 -18.58
N LYS A 107 -7.17 3.52 -17.95
CA LYS A 107 -8.31 2.83 -18.59
C LYS A 107 -8.62 3.57 -19.89
N GLU A 108 -8.59 2.87 -21.03
CA GLU A 108 -8.97 3.45 -22.33
C GLU A 108 -10.35 4.10 -22.18
N GLN A 109 -10.38 5.43 -22.12
CA GLN A 109 -11.64 6.15 -22.23
C GLN A 109 -12.04 6.04 -23.70
N HIS A 110 -12.89 5.06 -24.02
CA HIS A 110 -13.58 5.01 -25.31
C HIS A 110 -14.42 6.28 -25.43
N ALA A 111 -13.81 7.35 -25.94
CA ALA A 111 -14.50 8.57 -26.32
C ALA A 111 -15.51 8.18 -27.39
N ARG A 112 -16.79 8.13 -27.00
CA ARG A 112 -17.91 7.96 -27.93
C ARG A 112 -18.00 9.22 -28.78
N PHE A 113 -17.32 9.24 -29.91
CA PHE A 113 -17.49 10.27 -30.92
C PHE A 113 -18.89 10.10 -31.54
N TYR A 114 -19.83 10.96 -31.13
CA TYR A 114 -21.06 11.16 -31.88
C TYR A 114 -20.72 12.03 -33.10
N ILE A 115 -20.63 11.38 -34.26
CA ILE A 115 -20.55 12.07 -35.55
C ILE A 115 -21.99 12.41 -35.95
N TYR A 116 -22.26 13.70 -36.19
CA TYR A 116 -23.55 14.21 -36.66
C TYR A 116 -23.57 14.28 -38.19
#